data_AF-A0A101J4B5-F1
#
_entry.id   AF-A0A101J4B5-F1
#
_cell.length_a   1.000
_cell.length_b   1.000
_cell.length_c   1.000
_cell.angle_alpha   90.00
_cell.angle_beta   90.00
_cell.angle_gamma   90.00
#
_symmetry.space_group_name_H-M   'P 1'
#
loop_
_entity.id
_entity.type
_entity.pdbx_description
1 polymer ?
#
loop_
_entity_poly.entity_id
_entity_poly.type
_entity_poly.pdbx_seq_one_letter_code
_entity_poly.pdbx_strand_id
1 'polypeptide(L)'
;VQIHLGRANANKLMNRFLKEVVRNYEARIASIQGGSLRNAIPRESFVVLTIPGQLSDDLLDLVAEYEELFRNDFAGIEEGISFKAEPTDLPKNLIPEEIQDDLINAVEGCPNGVISYLADFPGVVESSLNLALVQSSADRIEVKLLVRSSSESRKDWVCSSVESLFLLAGARVEFDGDYPGWQPNAQSELLHTMERIYLEKYDQRPRVMVIHAGLECGIIQSNVTQKLDIVSFGPTITGAHSPDEAVKIDTVARTYDYLVTTLENLK
;
A
#
# COMPACT_ATOMS: atom_id res chain seq x y z
N VAL A 1 -4.22 -1.30 5.40
CA VAL A 1 -4.46 -0.70 6.73
C VAL A 1 -3.65 0.60 6.92
N GLN A 2 -2.32 0.55 6.97
CA GLN A 2 -1.48 1.70 7.35
C GLN A 2 -1.17 2.72 6.25
N ILE A 3 -1.75 2.59 5.05
CA ILE A 3 -1.42 3.44 3.89
C ILE A 3 -1.73 4.93 4.12
N HIS A 4 -2.69 5.24 5.00
CA HIS A 4 -3.07 6.60 5.37
C HIS A 4 -2.04 7.31 6.26
N LEU A 5 -1.07 6.57 6.84
CA LEU A 5 -0.05 7.16 7.72
C LEU A 5 1.02 7.95 6.96
N GLY A 6 0.99 7.95 5.62
CA GLY A 6 1.97 8.68 4.82
C GLY A 6 3.40 8.13 4.90
N ARG A 7 3.57 6.87 5.32
CA ARG A 7 4.88 6.20 5.40
C ARG A 7 5.61 6.23 4.06
N ALA A 8 6.93 6.36 4.14
CA ALA A 8 7.79 6.35 2.97
C ALA A 8 7.70 4.99 2.24
N ASN A 9 7.74 5.04 0.90
CA ASN A 9 7.87 3.86 0.07
C ASN A 9 9.30 3.81 -0.48
N ALA A 10 10.09 2.81 -0.06
CA ALA A 10 11.49 2.69 -0.44
C ALA A 10 11.71 2.63 -1.96
N ASN A 11 10.80 2.02 -2.72
CA ASN A 11 10.90 1.96 -4.18
C ASN A 11 10.72 3.35 -4.82
N LYS A 12 9.80 4.16 -4.29
CA LYS A 12 9.58 5.54 -4.75
C LYS A 12 10.79 6.42 -4.42
N LEU A 13 11.29 6.35 -3.18
CA LEU A 13 12.46 7.14 -2.79
C LEU A 13 13.71 6.78 -3.61
N MET A 14 13.95 5.49 -3.82
CA MET A 14 15.05 5.03 -4.67
C MET A 14 14.93 5.57 -6.09
N ASN A 15 13.75 5.51 -6.72
CA ASN A 15 13.59 5.97 -8.10
C ASN A 15 13.63 7.49 -8.25
N ARG A 16 13.22 8.25 -7.22
CA ARG A 16 13.44 9.70 -7.14
C ARG A 16 14.94 10.05 -7.14
N PHE A 17 15.77 9.27 -6.44
CA PHE A 17 17.23 9.40 -6.48
C PHE A 17 17.81 8.96 -7.82
N LEU A 18 17.39 7.80 -8.35
CA LEU A 18 17.89 7.27 -9.63
C LEU A 18 17.69 8.25 -10.78
N LYS A 19 16.55 8.95 -10.80
CA LYS A 19 16.27 9.97 -11.82
C LYS A 19 17.30 11.10 -11.83
N GLU A 20 17.82 11.48 -10.68
CA GLU A 20 18.84 12.53 -10.54
C GLU A 20 20.21 12.04 -11.01
N VAL A 21 20.63 10.85 -10.56
CA VAL A 21 21.95 10.31 -10.91
C VAL A 21 22.06 9.88 -12.37
N VAL A 22 20.99 9.38 -12.99
CA VAL A 22 20.98 9.10 -14.43
C VAL A 22 21.16 10.39 -15.22
N ARG A 23 20.48 11.47 -14.80
CA ARG A 23 20.50 12.75 -15.49
C ARG A 23 21.84 13.49 -15.37
N ASN A 24 22.44 13.47 -14.19
CA ASN A 24 23.57 14.36 -13.87
C ASN A 24 24.89 13.63 -13.65
N TYR A 25 24.87 12.30 -13.47
CA TYR A 25 26.05 11.49 -13.14
C TYR A 25 26.28 10.33 -14.13
N GLU A 26 25.57 10.34 -15.26
CA GLU A 26 25.65 9.30 -16.31
C GLU A 26 25.47 7.88 -15.75
N ALA A 27 24.66 7.75 -14.69
CA ALA A 27 24.49 6.49 -13.99
C ALA A 27 23.83 5.43 -14.88
N ARG A 28 24.34 4.20 -14.79
CA ARG A 28 23.79 3.01 -15.45
C ARG A 28 23.48 1.92 -14.45
N ILE A 29 22.26 1.42 -14.46
CA ILE A 29 21.78 0.42 -13.50
C ILE A 29 22.18 -0.98 -13.97
N ALA A 30 22.74 -1.78 -13.06
CA ALA A 30 22.99 -3.20 -13.26
C ALA A 30 21.87 -4.06 -12.69
N SER A 31 21.36 -3.71 -11.50
CA SER A 31 20.26 -4.40 -10.86
C SER A 31 19.50 -3.50 -9.89
N ILE A 32 18.23 -3.82 -9.67
CA ILE A 32 17.37 -3.19 -8.69
C ILE A 32 16.54 -4.25 -7.97
N GLN A 33 16.42 -4.14 -6.66
CA GLN A 33 15.58 -5.00 -5.84
C GLN A 33 15.03 -4.20 -4.67
N GLY A 34 13.72 -3.97 -4.64
CA GLY A 34 13.08 -3.34 -3.51
C GLY A 34 11.68 -3.84 -3.23
N GLY A 35 11.35 -3.87 -1.95
CA GLY A 35 10.13 -4.48 -1.43
C GLY A 35 10.16 -6.01 -1.37
N SER A 36 9.03 -6.59 -0.96
CA SER A 36 8.90 -8.04 -0.77
C SER A 36 7.47 -8.51 -1.02
N LEU A 37 6.58 -8.34 -0.06
CA LEU A 37 5.18 -8.77 -0.13
C LEU A 37 4.30 -7.69 -0.78
N ARG A 38 3.38 -8.11 -1.66
CA ARG A 38 2.50 -7.19 -2.42
C ARG A 38 1.63 -6.27 -1.56
N ASN A 39 1.32 -6.68 -0.33
CA ASN A 39 0.46 -5.96 0.61
C ASN A 39 1.24 -5.15 1.66
N ALA A 40 2.57 -5.20 1.66
CA ALA A 40 3.42 -4.46 2.56
C ALA A 40 3.99 -3.21 1.87
N ILE A 41 4.05 -2.09 2.59
CA ILE A 41 4.77 -0.91 2.12
C ILE A 41 6.28 -1.25 2.13
N PRO A 42 7.01 -1.12 1.00
CA PRO A 42 8.42 -1.45 0.93
C PRO A 42 9.25 -0.64 1.93
N ARG A 43 10.00 -1.36 2.77
CA ARG A 43 10.92 -0.77 3.77
C ARG A 43 12.34 -0.61 3.24
N GLU A 44 12.71 -1.41 2.25
CA GLU A 44 14.07 -1.52 1.73
C GLU A 44 14.04 -1.55 0.19
N SER A 45 15.04 -0.93 -0.42
CA SER A 45 15.30 -0.95 -1.86
C SER A 45 16.80 -0.83 -2.08
N PHE A 46 17.34 -1.67 -2.95
CA PHE A 46 18.77 -1.80 -3.23
C PHE A 46 19.00 -1.68 -4.73
N VAL A 47 20.05 -0.97 -5.13
CA VAL A 47 20.44 -0.80 -6.53
C VAL A 47 21.94 -0.99 -6.65
N VAL A 48 22.36 -1.73 -7.69
CA VAL A 48 23.74 -1.71 -8.17
C VAL A 48 23.77 -0.85 -9.42
N LEU A 49 24.60 0.18 -9.42
CA LEU A 49 24.78 1.09 -10.56
C LEU A 49 26.27 1.35 -10.83
N THR A 50 26.57 1.81 -12.03
CA THR A 50 27.90 2.27 -12.45
C THR A 50 27.84 3.73 -12.83
N ILE A 51 28.92 4.47 -12.57
CA ILE A 51 29.12 5.87 -12.94
C ILE A 51 30.55 6.05 -13.48
N PRO A 52 30.86 7.14 -14.20
CA PRO A 52 32.24 7.52 -14.47
C PRO A 52 33.04 7.66 -13.16
N GLY A 53 34.21 7.03 -13.09
CA GLY A 53 34.97 6.92 -11.83
C GLY A 53 35.35 8.27 -11.20
N GLN A 54 35.51 9.31 -12.00
CA GLN A 54 35.79 10.67 -11.53
C GLN A 54 34.64 11.31 -10.74
N LEU A 55 33.41 10.78 -10.85
CA LEU A 55 32.22 11.27 -10.15
C LEU A 55 31.93 10.48 -8.86
N SER A 56 32.81 9.57 -8.46
CA SER A 56 32.57 8.67 -7.31
C SER A 56 32.39 9.43 -6.01
N ASP A 57 33.24 10.44 -5.75
CA ASP A 57 33.16 11.22 -4.51
C ASP A 57 31.90 12.11 -4.51
N ASP A 58 31.62 12.78 -5.63
CA ASP A 58 30.41 13.60 -5.80
C ASP A 58 29.11 12.78 -5.61
N LEU A 59 29.08 11.52 -6.05
CA LEU A 59 27.94 10.62 -5.83
C LEU A 59 27.74 10.31 -4.33
N LEU A 60 28.83 10.10 -3.58
CA LEU A 60 28.74 9.83 -2.14
C LEU A 60 28.22 11.05 -1.38
N ASP A 61 28.64 12.24 -1.78
CA ASP A 61 28.11 13.49 -1.25
C ASP A 61 26.61 13.63 -1.56
N LEU A 62 26.20 13.37 -2.81
CA LEU A 62 24.78 13.39 -3.20
C LEU A 62 23.93 12.38 -2.42
N VAL A 63 24.46 11.19 -2.14
CA VAL A 63 23.78 10.18 -1.31
C VAL A 63 23.56 10.69 0.11
N ALA A 64 24.56 11.36 0.70
CA ALA A 64 24.42 11.97 2.02
C ALA A 64 23.38 13.11 2.02
N GLU A 65 23.37 13.95 0.98
CA GLU A 65 22.35 14.98 0.79
C GLU A 65 20.94 14.40 0.68
N TYR A 66 20.76 13.33 -0.09
CA TYR A 66 19.48 12.64 -0.23
C TYR A 66 19.05 11.92 1.06
N GLU A 67 19.99 11.41 1.85
CA GLU A 67 19.68 10.87 3.17
C GLU A 67 19.07 11.94 4.08
N GLU A 68 19.69 13.11 4.15
CA GLU A 68 19.19 14.25 4.93
C GLU A 68 17.85 14.76 4.36
N LEU A 69 17.74 14.91 3.04
CA LEU A 69 16.52 15.31 2.36
C LEU A 69 15.36 14.39 2.73
N PHE A 70 15.53 13.07 2.64
CA PHE A 70 14.48 12.13 2.96
C PHE A 70 14.14 12.11 4.46
N ARG A 71 15.12 12.23 5.34
CA ARG A 71 14.85 12.39 6.79
C ARG A 71 14.00 13.62 7.08
N ASN A 72 14.28 14.73 6.39
CA ASN A 72 13.52 15.97 6.54
C ASN A 72 12.11 15.85 5.94
N ASP A 73 11.98 15.33 4.72
CA ASP A 73 10.69 15.15 4.02
C ASP A 73 9.71 14.25 4.82
N PHE A 74 10.25 13.26 5.56
CA PHE A 74 9.47 12.31 6.36
C PHE A 74 9.62 12.50 7.87
N ALA A 75 10.07 13.67 8.31
CA ALA A 75 10.21 14.00 9.72
C ALA A 75 8.87 13.87 10.46
N GLY A 76 8.87 13.14 11.58
CA GLY A 76 7.66 12.87 12.37
C GLY A 76 6.79 11.71 11.85
N ILE A 77 7.14 11.10 10.71
CA ILE A 77 6.50 9.88 10.17
C ILE A 77 7.44 8.69 10.29
N GLU A 78 8.69 8.83 9.83
CA GLU A 78 9.70 7.78 9.89
C GLU A 78 10.68 8.02 11.04
N GLU A 79 11.06 6.96 11.76
CA GLU A 79 11.96 7.03 12.93
C GLU A 79 13.45 7.13 12.56
N GLY A 80 13.75 7.17 11.25
CA GLY A 80 15.10 7.34 10.73
C GLY A 80 15.27 6.62 9.39
N ILE A 81 15.30 7.38 8.30
CA ILE A 81 15.68 6.85 6.98
C ILE A 81 17.20 6.70 6.94
N SER A 82 17.68 5.56 6.43
CA SER A 82 19.09 5.29 6.15
C SER A 82 19.27 5.17 4.65
N PHE A 83 20.17 5.96 4.07
CA PHE A 83 20.45 5.94 2.63
C PHE A 83 21.96 5.98 2.42
N LYS A 84 22.51 4.94 1.78
CA LYS A 84 23.94 4.66 1.76
C LYS A 84 24.35 4.13 0.41
N ALA A 85 25.60 4.40 0.04
CA ALA A 85 26.26 3.81 -1.10
C ALA A 85 27.65 3.32 -0.67
N GLU A 86 28.06 2.19 -1.24
CA GLU A 86 29.38 1.62 -1.05
C GLU A 86 29.92 1.11 -2.38
N PRO A 87 31.24 1.22 -2.63
CA PRO A 87 31.86 0.60 -3.80
C PRO A 87 31.65 -0.92 -3.79
N THR A 88 31.38 -1.48 -4.96
CA THR A 88 31.23 -2.92 -5.16
C THR A 88 31.92 -3.36 -6.45
N ASP A 89 31.94 -4.66 -6.70
CA ASP A 89 32.53 -5.22 -7.92
C ASP A 89 31.83 -4.69 -9.18
N LEU A 90 32.62 -4.42 -10.22
CA LEU A 90 32.07 -3.95 -11.50
C LEU A 90 31.13 -5.04 -12.08
N PRO A 91 29.84 -4.72 -12.32
CA PRO A 91 28.88 -5.69 -12.82
C PRO A 91 29.21 -6.10 -14.25
N LYS A 92 28.89 -7.35 -14.60
CA LYS A 92 29.13 -7.90 -15.94
C LYS A 92 28.14 -7.38 -16.99
N ASN A 93 26.93 -7.05 -16.55
CA ASN A 93 25.83 -6.64 -17.42
C ASN A 93 25.15 -5.42 -16.82
N LEU A 94 24.60 -4.59 -17.69
CA LEU A 94 23.78 -3.43 -17.35
C LEU A 94 22.38 -3.61 -17.92
N ILE A 95 21.41 -2.98 -17.29
CA ILE A 95 20.08 -2.79 -17.87
C ILE A 95 20.26 -1.90 -19.13
N PRO A 96 19.64 -2.27 -20.27
CA PRO A 96 19.63 -1.41 -21.45
C PRO A 96 19.11 -0.02 -21.10
N GLU A 97 19.71 1.02 -21.69
CA GLU A 97 19.46 2.42 -21.31
C GLU A 97 17.99 2.81 -21.45
N GLU A 98 17.37 2.45 -22.57
CA GLU A 98 15.94 2.70 -22.80
C GLU A 98 15.07 2.03 -21.73
N ILE A 99 15.36 0.77 -21.38
CA ILE A 99 14.63 0.02 -20.35
C ILE A 99 14.84 0.61 -18.96
N GLN A 100 16.05 1.09 -18.66
CA GLN A 100 16.36 1.78 -17.43
C GLN A 100 15.53 3.06 -17.30
N ASP A 101 15.53 3.90 -18.33
CA ASP A 101 14.85 5.19 -18.31
C ASP A 101 13.33 5.02 -18.24
N ASP A 102 12.80 4.06 -18.99
CA ASP A 102 11.38 3.69 -18.95
C ASP A 102 10.97 3.17 -17.57
N LEU A 103 11.79 2.31 -16.95
CA LEU A 103 11.55 1.82 -15.59
C LEU A 103 11.52 2.97 -14.57
N ILE A 104 12.55 3.81 -14.56
CA ILE A 104 12.67 4.91 -13.60
C ILE A 104 11.49 5.86 -13.74
N ASN A 105 11.15 6.24 -14.98
CA ASN A 105 10.04 7.15 -15.23
C ASN A 105 8.68 6.53 -14.92
N ALA A 106 8.47 5.24 -15.20
CA ALA A 106 7.24 4.55 -14.84
C ALA A 106 7.08 4.42 -13.32
N VAL A 107 8.12 4.00 -12.61
CA VAL A 107 8.07 3.86 -11.15
C VAL A 107 7.92 5.23 -10.49
N GLU A 108 8.62 6.26 -10.96
CA GLU A 108 8.52 7.62 -10.42
C GLU A 108 7.19 8.31 -10.77
N GLY A 109 6.67 8.09 -11.98
CA GLY A 109 5.37 8.61 -12.41
C GLY A 109 4.18 7.87 -11.80
N CYS A 110 4.37 6.64 -11.31
CA CYS A 110 3.29 5.83 -10.78
C CYS A 110 2.72 6.42 -9.48
N PRO A 111 1.40 6.60 -9.36
CA PRO A 111 0.79 7.08 -8.12
C PRO A 111 1.01 6.05 -7.01
N ASN A 112 1.27 6.51 -5.79
CA ASN A 112 1.49 5.65 -4.63
C ASN A 112 0.95 6.33 -3.37
N GLY A 113 0.35 5.54 -2.48
CA GLY A 113 -0.31 6.03 -1.27
C GLY A 113 -1.82 6.15 -1.44
N VAL A 114 -2.40 7.14 -0.76
CA VAL A 114 -3.83 7.45 -0.83
C VAL A 114 -4.16 8.17 -2.13
N ILE A 115 -5.20 7.71 -2.83
CA ILE A 115 -5.70 8.31 -4.08
C ILE A 115 -6.95 9.15 -3.81
N SER A 116 -7.89 8.64 -3.01
CA SER A 116 -9.10 9.36 -2.64
C SER A 116 -9.57 8.99 -1.24
N TYR A 117 -10.37 9.88 -0.66
CA TYR A 117 -11.09 9.67 0.59
C TYR A 117 -12.59 9.58 0.31
N LEU A 118 -13.31 8.85 1.16
CA LEU A 118 -14.77 8.80 1.10
C LEU A 118 -15.37 10.17 1.40
N ALA A 119 -16.28 10.64 0.55
CA ALA A 119 -16.97 11.90 0.75
C ALA A 119 -17.86 11.87 2.00
N ASP A 120 -18.56 10.75 2.23
CA ASP A 120 -19.50 10.59 3.34
C ASP A 120 -18.81 10.26 4.67
N PHE A 121 -17.53 9.86 4.63
CA PHE A 121 -16.74 9.48 5.80
C PHE A 121 -15.38 10.21 5.79
N PRO A 122 -15.35 11.48 6.21
CA PRO A 122 -14.13 12.28 6.22
C PRO A 122 -12.96 11.60 6.93
N GLY A 123 -11.81 11.56 6.28
CA GLY A 123 -10.59 10.92 6.79
C GLY A 123 -10.49 9.41 6.53
N VAL A 124 -11.52 8.78 5.98
CA VAL A 124 -11.46 7.37 5.57
C VAL A 124 -11.00 7.26 4.12
N VAL A 125 -9.91 6.52 3.91
CA VAL A 125 -9.39 6.23 2.56
C VAL A 125 -10.42 5.40 1.79
N GLU A 126 -10.74 5.85 0.57
CA GLU A 126 -11.59 5.14 -0.37
C GLU A 126 -10.73 4.29 -1.31
N SER A 127 -9.81 4.93 -2.04
CA SER A 127 -8.90 4.28 -2.98
C SER A 127 -7.44 4.54 -2.61
N SER A 128 -6.59 3.52 -2.80
CA SER A 128 -5.14 3.61 -2.60
C SER A 128 -4.37 2.73 -3.58
N LEU A 129 -3.09 3.02 -3.77
CA LEU A 129 -2.15 2.16 -4.48
C LEU A 129 -0.86 1.98 -3.67
N ASN A 130 -0.36 0.75 -3.58
CA ASN A 130 0.96 0.45 -3.01
C ASN A 130 1.88 -0.15 -4.08
N LEU A 131 2.96 0.54 -4.45
CA LEU A 131 3.99 0.03 -5.34
C LEU A 131 4.94 -0.85 -4.51
N ALA A 132 4.63 -2.14 -4.48
CA ALA A 132 5.10 -3.06 -3.45
C ALA A 132 6.41 -3.78 -3.79
N LEU A 133 6.75 -3.89 -5.08
CA LEU A 133 7.97 -4.58 -5.51
C LEU A 133 8.48 -3.99 -6.82
N VAL A 134 9.80 -3.81 -6.90
CA VAL A 134 10.55 -3.56 -8.14
C VAL A 134 11.75 -4.48 -8.12
N GLN A 135 11.85 -5.40 -9.08
CA GLN A 135 12.92 -6.40 -9.09
C GLN A 135 13.37 -6.71 -10.52
N SER A 136 14.67 -6.57 -10.76
CA SER A 136 15.32 -7.03 -11.99
C SER A 136 15.80 -8.49 -11.85
N SER A 137 15.57 -9.30 -12.88
CA SER A 137 16.22 -10.59 -13.12
C SER A 137 17.07 -10.52 -14.39
N ALA A 138 17.67 -11.65 -14.80
CA ALA A 138 18.51 -11.72 -15.99
C ALA A 138 17.77 -11.39 -17.30
N ASP A 139 16.45 -11.62 -17.34
CA ASP A 139 15.62 -11.61 -18.55
C ASP A 139 14.41 -10.65 -18.47
N ARG A 140 14.05 -10.16 -17.29
CA ARG A 140 12.89 -9.27 -17.10
C ARG A 140 13.02 -8.38 -15.88
N ILE A 141 12.13 -7.40 -15.81
CA ILE A 141 11.92 -6.56 -14.65
C ILE A 141 10.48 -6.73 -14.22
N GLU A 142 10.25 -7.10 -12.97
CA GLU A 142 8.93 -7.23 -12.37
C GLU A 142 8.63 -6.02 -11.50
N VAL A 143 7.48 -5.38 -11.73
CA VAL A 143 6.90 -4.37 -10.84
C VAL A 143 5.56 -4.89 -10.35
N LYS A 144 5.37 -4.98 -9.03
CA LYS A 144 4.10 -5.42 -8.43
C LYS A 144 3.48 -4.30 -7.64
N LEU A 145 2.20 -4.06 -7.91
CA LEU A 145 1.40 -3.05 -7.24
C LEU A 145 0.16 -3.70 -6.63
N LEU A 146 -0.40 -3.05 -5.60
CA LEU A 146 -1.69 -3.43 -5.05
C LEU A 146 -2.60 -2.21 -4.99
N VAL A 147 -3.63 -2.24 -5.85
CA VAL A 147 -4.72 -1.27 -5.82
C VAL A 147 -5.77 -1.76 -4.83
N ARG A 148 -6.33 -0.82 -4.05
CA ARG A 148 -7.47 -1.08 -3.16
C ARG A 148 -8.48 0.02 -3.35
N SER A 149 -9.76 -0.34 -3.33
CA SER A 149 -10.86 0.61 -3.34
C SER A 149 -12.08 0.01 -2.66
N SER A 150 -12.87 0.82 -1.96
CA SER A 150 -14.23 0.41 -1.55
C SER A 150 -15.25 0.49 -2.69
N SER A 151 -14.89 1.15 -3.80
CA SER A 151 -15.70 1.29 -5.01
C SER A 151 -15.03 0.59 -6.19
N GLU A 152 -15.74 -0.31 -6.85
CA GLU A 152 -15.25 -1.05 -8.02
C GLU A 152 -14.90 -0.12 -9.17
N SER A 153 -15.78 0.83 -9.51
CA SER A 153 -15.51 1.77 -10.60
C SER A 153 -14.27 2.63 -10.36
N ARG A 154 -13.97 2.97 -9.11
CA ARG A 154 -12.72 3.67 -8.76
C ARG A 154 -11.51 2.76 -8.78
N LYS A 155 -11.64 1.49 -8.38
CA LYS A 155 -10.57 0.49 -8.50
C LYS A 155 -10.14 0.37 -9.95
N ASP A 156 -11.12 0.18 -10.84
CA ASP A 156 -10.91 0.03 -12.28
C ASP A 156 -10.28 1.28 -12.88
N TRP A 157 -10.70 2.47 -12.45
CA TRP A 157 -10.12 3.72 -12.91
C TRP A 157 -8.64 3.87 -12.51
N VAL A 158 -8.28 3.50 -11.27
CA VAL A 158 -6.88 3.48 -10.83
C VAL A 158 -6.07 2.44 -11.60
N CYS A 159 -6.61 1.23 -11.77
CA CYS A 159 -6.00 0.16 -12.57
C CYS A 159 -5.72 0.61 -14.01
N SER A 160 -6.71 1.24 -14.67
CA SER A 160 -6.58 1.75 -16.04
C SER A 160 -5.54 2.87 -16.15
N SER A 161 -5.44 3.73 -15.13
CA SER A 161 -4.42 4.79 -15.10
C SER A 161 -3.00 4.22 -14.96
N VAL A 162 -2.83 3.20 -14.12
CA VAL A 162 -1.55 2.50 -13.93
C VAL A 162 -1.18 1.71 -15.20
N GLU A 163 -2.13 1.01 -15.79
CA GLU A 163 -1.94 0.30 -17.06
C GLU A 163 -1.47 1.26 -18.15
N SER A 164 -2.15 2.40 -18.31
CA SER A 164 -1.76 3.41 -19.30
C SER A 164 -0.31 3.88 -19.11
N LEU A 165 0.11 4.10 -17.86
CA LEU A 165 1.48 4.50 -17.54
C LEU A 165 2.51 3.42 -17.90
N PHE A 166 2.28 2.17 -17.51
CA PHE A 166 3.23 1.09 -17.76
C PHE A 166 3.26 0.65 -19.22
N LEU A 167 2.14 0.77 -19.95
CA LEU A 167 2.11 0.58 -21.41
C LEU A 167 2.92 1.65 -22.14
N LEU A 168 2.88 2.91 -21.69
CA LEU A 168 3.72 3.98 -22.25
C LEU A 168 5.22 3.72 -22.03
N ALA A 169 5.57 3.01 -20.97
CA ALA A 169 6.93 2.55 -20.67
C ALA A 169 7.28 1.19 -21.34
N GLY A 170 6.47 0.73 -22.31
CA GLY A 170 6.72 -0.49 -23.06
C GLY A 170 6.52 -1.79 -22.28
N ALA A 171 5.98 -1.74 -21.06
CA ALA A 171 5.78 -2.93 -20.24
C ALA A 171 4.49 -3.69 -20.63
N ARG A 172 4.48 -4.99 -20.34
CA ARG A 172 3.25 -5.79 -20.30
C ARG A 172 2.59 -5.64 -18.93
N VAL A 173 1.29 -5.34 -18.91
CA VAL A 173 0.51 -5.21 -17.69
C VAL A 173 -0.47 -6.38 -17.58
N GLU A 174 -0.54 -6.98 -16.40
CA GLU A 174 -1.48 -8.04 -16.07
C GLU A 174 -2.16 -7.73 -14.74
N PHE A 175 -3.46 -8.01 -14.67
CA PHE A 175 -4.25 -7.90 -13.45
C PHE A 175 -4.57 -9.29 -12.92
N ASP A 176 -4.35 -9.50 -11.63
CA ASP A 176 -4.63 -10.77 -10.95
C ASP A 176 -5.05 -10.52 -9.50
N GLY A 177 -5.75 -11.51 -8.91
CA GLY A 177 -6.16 -11.50 -7.51
C GLY A 177 -7.21 -10.45 -7.20
N ASP A 178 -8.10 -10.17 -8.15
CA ASP A 178 -9.20 -9.24 -7.95
C ASP A 178 -10.18 -9.72 -6.88
N TYR A 179 -10.64 -8.79 -6.04
CA TYR A 179 -11.72 -9.01 -5.10
C TYR A 179 -12.55 -7.73 -4.96
N PRO A 180 -13.87 -7.86 -4.78
CA PRO A 180 -14.76 -6.72 -4.67
C PRO A 180 -14.52 -5.93 -3.38
N GLY A 181 -14.64 -4.62 -3.48
CA GLY A 181 -14.78 -3.72 -2.35
C GLY A 181 -16.07 -3.95 -1.58
N TRP A 182 -16.12 -3.43 -0.36
CA TRP A 182 -17.35 -3.35 0.44
C TRP A 182 -17.63 -1.88 0.71
N GLN A 183 -18.58 -1.31 -0.04
CA GLN A 183 -18.92 0.11 0.10
C GLN A 183 -19.72 0.32 1.39
N PRO A 184 -19.30 1.26 2.27
CA PRO A 184 -20.02 1.52 3.50
C PRO A 184 -21.38 2.13 3.22
N ASN A 185 -22.40 1.69 3.97
CA ASN A 185 -23.75 2.21 3.89
C ASN A 185 -24.13 2.91 5.21
N ALA A 186 -24.12 4.24 5.21
CA ALA A 186 -24.52 5.04 6.37
C ALA A 186 -26.01 4.90 6.74
N GLN A 187 -26.83 4.36 5.82
CA GLN A 187 -28.27 4.14 5.99
C GLN A 187 -28.60 2.67 6.27
N SER A 188 -27.64 1.90 6.79
CA SER A 188 -27.85 0.49 7.16
C SER A 188 -28.77 0.38 8.36
N GLU A 189 -29.90 -0.33 8.21
CA GLU A 189 -30.85 -0.57 9.30
C GLU A 189 -30.25 -1.50 10.35
N LEU A 190 -29.48 -2.50 9.92
CA LEU A 190 -28.74 -3.39 10.80
C LEU A 190 -27.70 -2.63 11.61
N LEU A 191 -26.94 -1.73 10.98
CA LEU A 191 -25.96 -0.89 11.67
C LEU A 191 -26.62 -0.07 12.79
N HIS A 192 -27.70 0.66 12.48
CA HIS A 192 -28.39 1.47 13.48
C HIS A 192 -29.01 0.63 14.60
N THR A 193 -29.53 -0.56 14.28
CA THR A 193 -30.06 -1.52 15.27
C THR A 193 -28.95 -1.97 16.22
N MET A 194 -27.82 -2.36 15.66
CA MET A 194 -26.63 -2.77 16.41
C MET A 194 -26.09 -1.62 17.28
N GLU A 195 -25.94 -0.42 16.73
CA GLU A 195 -25.50 0.77 17.49
C GLU A 195 -26.37 1.05 18.72
N ARG A 196 -27.70 0.98 18.54
CA ARG A 196 -28.67 1.16 19.63
C ARG A 196 -28.48 0.10 20.71
N ILE A 197 -28.42 -1.19 20.33
CA ILE A 197 -28.25 -2.30 21.27
C ILE A 197 -26.95 -2.16 22.06
N TYR A 198 -25.86 -1.77 21.39
CA TYR A 198 -24.56 -1.59 22.04
C TYR A 198 -24.61 -0.45 23.07
N LEU A 199 -25.27 0.67 22.72
CA LEU A 199 -25.47 1.79 23.64
C LEU A 199 -26.31 1.39 24.85
N GLU A 200 -27.44 0.70 24.64
CA GLU A 200 -28.32 0.25 25.72
C GLU A 200 -27.62 -0.75 26.67
N LYS A 201 -26.82 -1.66 26.13
CA LYS A 201 -26.18 -2.74 26.91
C LYS A 201 -24.94 -2.29 27.65
N TYR A 202 -24.19 -1.34 27.10
CA TYR A 202 -22.86 -0.99 27.61
C TYR A 202 -22.70 0.48 28.01
N ASP A 203 -23.76 1.29 27.89
CA ASP A 203 -23.75 2.74 28.15
C ASP A 203 -22.61 3.46 27.41
N GLN A 204 -22.29 2.97 26.21
CA GLN A 204 -21.18 3.44 25.40
C GLN A 204 -21.59 3.37 23.92
N ARG A 205 -21.30 4.41 23.14
CA ARG A 205 -21.47 4.33 21.69
C ARG A 205 -20.38 3.43 21.08
N PRO A 206 -20.70 2.47 20.21
CA PRO A 206 -19.68 1.73 19.48
C PRO A 206 -18.95 2.66 18.53
N ARG A 207 -17.70 2.31 18.21
CA ARG A 207 -16.95 3.01 17.15
C ARG A 207 -17.31 2.37 15.82
N VAL A 208 -18.16 3.03 15.05
CA VAL A 208 -18.42 2.67 13.65
C VAL A 208 -17.20 3.10 12.83
N MET A 209 -16.55 2.15 12.18
CA MET A 209 -15.33 2.38 11.41
C MET A 209 -15.43 1.70 10.06
N VAL A 210 -14.76 2.31 9.08
CA VAL A 210 -14.48 1.69 7.79
C VAL A 210 -12.99 1.38 7.77
N ILE A 211 -12.64 0.12 7.51
CA ILE A 211 -11.25 -0.30 7.46
C ILE A 211 -10.76 -0.34 6.01
N HIS A 212 -9.61 0.28 5.75
CA HIS A 212 -8.94 0.18 4.45
C HIS A 212 -8.14 -1.13 4.35
N ALA A 213 -8.87 -2.25 4.31
CA ALA A 213 -8.40 -3.62 4.21
C ALA A 213 -9.41 -4.48 3.42
N GLY A 214 -9.02 -5.70 3.05
CA GLY A 214 -9.95 -6.65 2.45
C GLY A 214 -10.75 -7.35 3.54
N LEU A 215 -12.07 -7.34 3.43
CA LEU A 215 -12.99 -8.15 4.24
C LEU A 215 -13.86 -8.99 3.30
N GLU A 216 -14.19 -10.20 3.73
CA GLU A 216 -15.03 -11.12 2.95
C GLU A 216 -16.47 -10.58 2.75
N CYS A 217 -16.90 -9.56 3.50
CA CYS A 217 -18.19 -8.90 3.32
C CYS A 217 -18.43 -8.45 1.88
N GLY A 218 -17.41 -7.93 1.20
CA GLY A 218 -17.51 -7.54 -0.21
C GLY A 218 -17.75 -8.75 -1.13
N ILE A 219 -17.03 -9.85 -0.88
CA ILE A 219 -17.16 -11.10 -1.63
C ILE A 219 -18.53 -11.75 -1.40
N ILE A 220 -18.99 -11.77 -0.15
CA ILE A 220 -20.31 -12.30 0.20
C ILE A 220 -21.39 -11.49 -0.52
N GLN A 221 -21.30 -10.15 -0.48
CA GLN A 221 -22.26 -9.28 -1.14
C GLN A 221 -22.26 -9.44 -2.67
N SER A 222 -21.11 -9.64 -3.31
CA SER A 222 -21.03 -9.79 -4.77
C SER A 222 -21.58 -11.13 -5.28
N ASN A 223 -21.55 -12.18 -4.43
CA ASN A 223 -21.97 -13.53 -4.82
C ASN A 223 -23.44 -13.83 -4.49
N VAL A 224 -24.13 -12.92 -3.81
CA VAL A 224 -25.51 -13.10 -3.40
C VAL A 224 -26.42 -12.19 -4.22
N THR A 225 -27.47 -12.76 -4.82
CA THR A 225 -28.41 -12.02 -5.68
C THR A 225 -29.37 -11.12 -4.89
N GLN A 226 -29.62 -11.43 -3.62
CA GLN A 226 -30.42 -10.59 -2.73
C GLN A 226 -29.56 -9.47 -2.15
N LYS A 227 -30.13 -8.28 -2.03
CA LYS A 227 -29.45 -7.17 -1.35
C LYS A 227 -29.33 -7.50 0.13
N LEU A 228 -28.11 -7.71 0.60
CA LEU A 228 -27.80 -7.93 2.01
C LEU A 228 -27.52 -6.60 2.71
N ASP A 229 -28.00 -6.48 3.95
CA ASP A 229 -27.52 -5.49 4.91
C ASP A 229 -26.49 -6.17 5.81
N ILE A 230 -25.22 -5.76 5.72
CA ILE A 230 -24.09 -6.47 6.32
C ILE A 230 -23.38 -5.52 7.30
N VAL A 231 -23.05 -6.04 8.48
CA VAL A 231 -22.18 -5.38 9.46
C VAL A 231 -21.11 -6.39 9.90
N SER A 232 -19.87 -5.91 10.08
CA SER A 232 -18.76 -6.69 10.62
C SER A 232 -18.41 -6.20 12.02
N PHE A 233 -18.26 -7.13 12.96
CA PHE A 233 -17.85 -6.87 14.34
C PHE A 233 -17.16 -8.10 14.92
N GLY A 234 -16.36 -7.92 15.98
CA GLY A 234 -15.59 -9.01 16.57
C GLY A 234 -14.94 -8.63 17.90
N PRO A 235 -14.25 -9.59 18.56
CA PRO A 235 -13.47 -9.32 19.76
C PRO A 235 -12.21 -8.53 19.43
N THR A 236 -11.52 -8.04 20.46
CA THR A 236 -10.22 -7.39 20.28
C THR A 236 -9.14 -8.43 20.05
N ILE A 237 -8.55 -8.40 18.86
CA ILE A 237 -7.38 -9.21 18.46
C ILE A 237 -6.22 -8.26 18.15
N THR A 238 -5.04 -8.56 18.67
CA THR A 238 -3.80 -7.81 18.43
C THR A 238 -2.76 -8.71 17.78
N GLY A 239 -1.88 -8.15 16.94
CA GLY A 239 -0.81 -8.93 16.32
C GLY A 239 -1.29 -9.97 15.30
N ALA A 240 -2.51 -9.84 14.76
CA ALA A 240 -3.05 -10.77 13.78
C ALA A 240 -2.06 -11.01 12.62
N HIS A 241 -1.90 -12.28 12.23
CA HIS A 241 -0.94 -12.74 11.21
C HIS A 241 0.54 -12.62 11.60
N SER A 242 0.84 -12.56 12.90
CA SER A 242 2.20 -12.62 13.42
C SER A 242 2.31 -13.64 14.55
N PRO A 243 3.53 -14.09 14.91
CA PRO A 243 3.72 -14.91 16.10
C PRO A 243 3.24 -14.26 17.41
N ASP A 244 3.06 -12.92 17.41
CA ASP A 244 2.55 -12.14 18.55
C ASP A 244 1.01 -12.05 18.55
N GLU A 245 0.32 -12.85 17.74
CA GLU A 245 -1.15 -12.86 17.67
C GLU A 245 -1.78 -13.25 19.02
N ALA A 246 -2.64 -12.39 19.55
CA ALA A 246 -3.32 -12.58 20.82
C ALA A 246 -4.75 -12.05 20.78
N VAL A 247 -5.65 -12.68 21.53
CA VAL A 247 -7.05 -12.26 21.71
C VAL A 247 -7.30 -11.84 23.15
N LYS A 248 -8.00 -10.71 23.34
CA LYS A 248 -8.35 -10.22 24.66
C LYS A 248 -9.59 -10.95 25.19
N ILE A 249 -9.39 -11.87 26.14
CA ILE A 249 -10.39 -12.85 26.59
C ILE A 249 -11.71 -12.18 27.04
N ASP A 250 -11.66 -11.10 27.81
CA ASP A 250 -12.86 -10.38 28.30
C ASP A 250 -13.72 -9.83 27.16
N THR A 251 -13.12 -9.51 26.01
CA THR A 251 -13.87 -9.02 24.84
C THR A 251 -14.58 -10.14 24.08
N VAL A 252 -14.14 -11.38 24.19
CA VAL A 252 -14.78 -12.53 23.53
C VAL A 252 -16.18 -12.77 24.09
N ALA A 253 -16.31 -12.81 25.43
CA ALA A 253 -17.60 -12.96 26.09
C ALA A 253 -18.54 -11.79 25.75
N ARG A 254 -18.03 -10.56 25.81
CA ARG A 254 -18.79 -9.36 25.43
C ARG A 254 -19.28 -9.39 23.98
N THR A 255 -18.46 -9.86 23.04
CA THR A 255 -18.84 -10.01 21.63
C THR A 255 -19.91 -11.08 21.46
N TYR A 256 -19.80 -12.22 22.15
CA TYR A 256 -20.83 -13.27 22.11
C TYR A 256 -22.17 -12.77 22.65
N ASP A 257 -22.16 -12.13 23.81
CA ASP A 257 -23.36 -11.55 24.43
C ASP A 257 -24.00 -10.47 23.55
N TYR A 258 -23.20 -9.73 22.80
CA TYR A 258 -23.69 -8.73 21.86
C TYR A 258 -24.29 -9.37 20.60
N LEU A 259 -23.68 -10.42 20.07
CA LEU A 259 -24.22 -11.23 18.96
C LEU A 259 -25.60 -11.78 19.32
N VAL A 260 -25.73 -12.45 20.47
CA VAL A 260 -27.00 -13.05 20.92
C VAL A 260 -28.09 -11.98 21.06
N THR A 261 -27.82 -10.89 21.78
CA THR A 261 -28.79 -9.80 21.93
C THR A 261 -29.14 -9.15 20.60
N THR A 262 -28.20 -9.05 19.66
CA THR A 262 -28.48 -8.55 18.31
C THR A 262 -29.50 -9.46 17.61
N LEU A 263 -29.25 -10.77 17.58
CA LEU A 263 -30.14 -11.75 16.95
C LEU A 263 -31.56 -11.74 17.56
N GLU A 264 -31.68 -11.59 18.88
CA GLU A 264 -32.97 -11.49 19.58
C GLU A 264 -33.78 -10.23 19.22
N ASN A 265 -33.11 -9.19 18.70
CA ASN A 265 -33.70 -7.91 18.36
C ASN A 265 -33.88 -7.71 16.85
N LEU A 266 -33.43 -8.66 16.02
CA LEU A 266 -33.73 -8.66 14.59
C LEU A 266 -35.18 -9.12 14.38
N LYS A 267 -35.92 -8.39 13.55
CA LYS A 267 -37.32 -8.68 13.22
C LYS A 267 -37.45 -9.39 11.89
#